data_AF-A0A942EMV8-F1
#
_entry.id   AF-A0A942EMV8-F1
#
_cell.length_a   1.000
_cell.length_b   1.000
_cell.length_c   1.000
_cell.angle_alpha   90.00
_cell.angle_beta   90.00
_cell.angle_gamma   90.00
#
_symmetry.space_group_name_H-M   'P 1'
#
loop_
_entity.id
_entity.type
_entity.pdbx_description
1 polymer ?
#
loop_
_entity_poly.entity_id
_entity_poly.type
_entity_poly.pdbx_seq_one_letter_code
_entity_poly.pdbx_strand_id
1 'polypeptide(L)'
;MFHPYVTFDELRENARFLLSVGQATFWNLSVSLILFRGTKLVDQVAKDNLLGEMIYQWAAYDYKFIDSKIKLLAKAMNFNNNPVMVKLDSAVRYVENMLCKLNEQLDNLKDIIITNWDELDEHKHNIKEQLHHIQEVSVEFFLSAIYIVENDEKIDISTLKDNYLCEIDNQIDLLNSMFVEYINRIETEIA
;
A
#
# COMPACT_ATOMS: atom_id res chain seq x y z
N MET A 1 10.50 -1.50 0.22
CA MET A 1 10.62 -2.88 -0.28
C MET A 1 11.87 -3.09 -1.10
N PHE A 2 12.12 -2.27 -2.13
CA PHE A 2 13.22 -2.48 -3.05
C PHE A 2 14.54 -1.88 -2.53
N HIS A 3 15.63 -2.63 -2.65
CA HIS A 3 17.00 -2.19 -2.39
C HIS A 3 17.99 -2.95 -3.30
N PRO A 4 19.26 -2.53 -3.42
CA PRO A 4 20.19 -3.07 -4.43
C PRO A 4 20.41 -4.59 -4.39
N TYR A 5 20.28 -5.17 -3.20
CA TYR A 5 20.60 -6.57 -2.89
C TYR A 5 19.37 -7.45 -2.66
N VAL A 6 18.16 -6.89 -2.81
CA VAL A 6 16.93 -7.63 -2.49
C VAL A 6 16.77 -8.82 -3.42
N THR A 7 16.13 -9.89 -2.95
CA THR A 7 15.80 -11.10 -3.70
C THR A 7 14.28 -11.29 -3.82
N PHE A 8 13.82 -12.12 -4.75
CA PHE A 8 12.38 -12.40 -4.88
C PHE A 8 11.79 -13.05 -3.62
N ASP A 9 12.53 -13.93 -2.96
CA ASP A 9 12.07 -14.57 -1.72
C ASP A 9 11.91 -13.56 -0.60
N GLU A 10 12.87 -12.65 -0.41
CA GLU A 10 12.73 -11.54 0.55
C GLU A 10 11.53 -10.64 0.21
N LEU A 11 11.27 -10.36 -1.07
CA LEU A 11 10.10 -9.57 -1.47
C LEU A 11 8.79 -10.29 -1.13
N ARG A 12 8.69 -11.61 -1.35
CA ARG A 12 7.52 -12.42 -0.99
C ARG A 12 7.31 -12.45 0.52
N GLU A 13 8.37 -12.69 1.28
CA GLU A 13 8.32 -12.73 2.75
C GLU A 13 7.89 -11.38 3.32
N ASN A 14 8.49 -10.29 2.84
CA ASN A 14 8.14 -8.96 3.28
C ASN A 14 6.69 -8.59 2.91
N ALA A 15 6.19 -8.96 1.72
CA ALA A 15 4.80 -8.71 1.34
C ALA A 15 3.82 -9.45 2.27
N ARG A 16 4.09 -10.71 2.58
CA ARG A 16 3.27 -11.51 3.52
C ARG A 16 3.34 -10.96 4.94
N PHE A 17 4.51 -10.52 5.38
CA PHE A 17 4.69 -9.88 6.68
C PHE A 17 3.92 -8.56 6.77
N LEU A 18 4.01 -7.71 5.75
CA LEU A 18 3.26 -6.46 5.71
C LEU A 18 1.76 -6.71 5.76
N LEU A 19 1.27 -7.76 5.08
CA LEU A 19 -0.15 -8.12 5.11
C LEU A 19 -0.58 -8.54 6.51
N SER A 20 0.22 -9.37 7.19
CA SER A 20 -0.13 -9.90 8.52
C SER A 20 -0.18 -8.83 9.60
N VAL A 21 0.49 -7.69 9.41
CA VAL A 21 0.46 -6.54 10.33
C VAL A 21 -0.42 -5.39 9.83
N GLY A 22 -1.18 -5.59 8.74
CA GLY A 22 -2.08 -4.57 8.19
C GLY A 22 -1.36 -3.36 7.59
N GLN A 23 -0.14 -3.54 7.08
CA GLN A 23 0.71 -2.49 6.49
C GLN A 23 1.06 -2.77 5.02
N ALA A 24 0.38 -3.70 4.35
CA ALA A 24 0.61 -4.02 2.94
C ALA A 24 -0.08 -3.02 2.00
N THR A 25 0.08 -1.73 2.25
CA THR A 25 -0.33 -0.69 1.31
C THR A 25 0.48 -0.79 0.03
N PHE A 26 -0.13 -0.43 -1.10
CA PHE A 26 0.60 -0.41 -2.38
C PHE A 26 1.88 0.45 -2.32
N TRP A 27 1.84 1.57 -1.58
CA TRP A 27 3.01 2.40 -1.35
C TRP A 27 4.15 1.63 -0.69
N ASN A 28 3.87 0.92 0.41
CA ASN A 28 4.88 0.12 1.10
C ASN A 28 5.42 -0.99 0.19
N LEU A 29 4.57 -1.65 -0.59
CA LEU A 29 4.94 -2.70 -1.54
C LEU A 29 5.84 -2.19 -2.69
N SER A 30 5.64 -0.93 -3.12
CA SER A 30 6.33 -0.34 -4.28
C SER A 30 7.56 0.51 -3.94
N VAL A 31 7.77 0.89 -2.67
CA VAL A 31 8.81 1.85 -2.31
C VAL A 31 10.23 1.31 -2.53
N SER A 32 11.05 2.14 -3.19
CA SER A 32 12.49 1.96 -3.36
C SER A 32 13.27 2.69 -2.26
N LEU A 33 14.35 2.07 -1.80
CA LEU A 33 15.21 2.62 -0.76
C LEU A 33 15.88 3.92 -1.23
N ILE A 34 15.78 4.99 -0.45
CA ILE A 34 16.51 6.22 -0.74
C ILE A 34 17.91 6.14 -0.12
N LEU A 35 18.96 6.26 -0.94
CA LEU A 35 20.34 6.16 -0.49
C LEU A 35 20.92 7.54 -0.16
N PHE A 36 20.98 7.90 1.12
CA PHE A 36 21.56 9.17 1.57
C PHE A 36 23.08 9.09 1.73
N ARG A 37 23.77 10.14 1.26
CA ARG A 37 25.23 10.29 1.36
C ARG A 37 25.72 10.16 2.81
N GLY A 38 26.87 9.51 2.97
CA GLY A 38 27.54 9.37 4.29
C GLY A 38 27.02 8.21 5.13
N THR A 39 26.07 7.41 4.61
CA THR A 39 25.67 6.15 5.22
C THR A 39 26.62 5.03 4.81
N LYS A 40 26.90 4.08 5.73
CA LYS A 40 27.72 2.89 5.42
C LYS A 40 27.18 2.10 4.23
N LEU A 41 25.86 2.14 4.02
CA LEU A 41 25.22 1.46 2.91
C LEU A 41 25.60 2.09 1.57
N VAL A 42 25.69 3.41 1.47
CA VAL A 42 26.17 4.08 0.25
C VAL A 42 27.61 3.66 -0.07
N ASP A 43 28.48 3.59 0.94
CA ASP A 43 29.87 3.18 0.73
C ASP A 43 29.96 1.74 0.21
N GLN A 44 29.11 0.84 0.73
CA GLN A 44 29.03 -0.55 0.27
C GLN A 44 28.48 -0.65 -1.16
N VAL A 45 27.38 0.04 -1.46
CA VAL A 45 26.77 0.09 -2.80
C VAL A 45 27.73 0.69 -3.84
N ALA A 46 28.53 1.68 -3.45
CA ALA A 46 29.58 2.25 -4.28
C ALA A 46 30.71 1.24 -4.54
N LYS A 47 31.18 0.54 -3.49
CA LYS A 47 32.21 -0.50 -3.59
C LYS A 47 31.79 -1.63 -4.53
N ASP A 48 30.50 -1.97 -4.54
CA ASP A 48 29.94 -3.02 -5.39
C ASP A 48 29.60 -2.53 -6.81
N ASN A 49 29.93 -1.27 -7.15
CA ASN A 49 29.62 -0.61 -8.44
C ASN A 49 28.12 -0.54 -8.78
N LEU A 50 27.28 -0.58 -7.75
CA LEU A 50 25.83 -0.49 -7.87
C LEU A 50 25.33 0.95 -7.67
N LEU A 51 26.16 1.88 -7.20
CA LEU A 51 25.74 3.26 -6.99
C LEU A 51 25.43 3.94 -8.33
N GLY A 52 24.27 4.59 -8.39
CA GLY A 52 23.82 5.37 -9.54
C GLY A 52 24.15 6.85 -9.40
N GLU A 53 23.47 7.66 -10.21
CA GLU A 53 23.63 9.11 -10.20
C GLU A 53 22.98 9.74 -8.95
N MET A 54 23.40 10.96 -8.62
CA MET A 54 22.76 11.74 -7.56
C MET A 54 21.43 12.28 -8.07
N ILE A 55 20.32 11.87 -7.45
CA ILE A 55 18.96 12.22 -7.89
C ILE A 55 18.55 13.59 -7.34
N TYR A 56 18.95 13.88 -6.11
CA TYR A 56 18.58 15.11 -5.41
C TYR A 56 19.84 15.90 -5.06
N GLN A 57 19.83 17.21 -5.36
CA GLN A 57 20.93 18.15 -5.02
C GLN A 57 21.30 18.12 -3.53
N TRP A 58 20.42 17.58 -2.69
CA TRP A 58 20.49 17.46 -1.24
C TRP A 58 20.96 16.06 -0.76
N ALA A 59 21.69 15.32 -1.61
CA ALA A 59 22.53 14.18 -1.24
C ALA A 59 21.86 12.78 -1.18
N ALA A 60 20.97 12.50 -2.13
CA ALA A 60 20.46 11.14 -2.36
C ALA A 60 20.95 10.56 -3.70
N TYR A 61 21.30 9.28 -3.69
CA TYR A 61 21.78 8.52 -4.85
C TYR A 61 20.73 7.54 -5.36
N ASP A 62 20.72 7.32 -6.67
CA ASP A 62 20.11 6.17 -7.30
C ASP A 62 20.97 4.91 -7.09
N TYR A 63 20.45 3.76 -7.49
CA TYR A 63 21.21 2.52 -7.50
C TYR A 63 20.76 1.55 -8.59
N LYS A 64 21.65 0.62 -8.90
CA LYS A 64 21.41 -0.55 -9.73
C LYS A 64 21.06 -1.72 -8.82
N PHE A 65 20.13 -2.54 -9.28
CA PHE A 65 19.90 -3.84 -8.69
C PHE A 65 20.97 -4.82 -9.17
N ILE A 66 21.39 -5.73 -8.30
CA ILE A 66 22.24 -6.87 -8.69
C ILE A 66 21.51 -7.73 -9.71
N ASP A 67 20.24 -8.02 -9.45
CA ASP A 67 19.39 -8.77 -10.36
C ASP A 67 18.62 -7.83 -11.31
N SER A 68 18.83 -8.02 -12.62
CA SER A 68 18.15 -7.25 -13.66
C SER A 68 16.64 -7.49 -13.71
N LYS A 69 16.17 -8.69 -13.31
CA LYS A 69 14.74 -9.01 -13.22
C LYS A 69 14.08 -8.20 -12.11
N ILE A 70 14.75 -8.04 -10.97
CA ILE A 70 14.23 -7.20 -9.88
C ILE A 70 14.12 -5.73 -10.31
N LYS A 71 15.05 -5.25 -11.13
CA LYS A 71 14.92 -3.92 -11.76
C LYS A 71 13.67 -3.81 -12.64
N LEU A 72 13.34 -4.86 -13.41
CA LEU A 72 12.12 -4.90 -14.22
C LEU A 72 10.87 -4.86 -13.33
N LEU A 73 10.86 -5.64 -12.24
CA LEU A 73 9.77 -5.62 -11.26
C LEU A 73 9.62 -4.24 -10.61
N ALA A 74 10.70 -3.61 -10.14
CA ALA A 74 10.65 -2.27 -9.55
C ALA A 74 10.07 -1.23 -10.52
N LYS A 75 10.39 -1.33 -11.82
CA LYS A 75 9.76 -0.50 -12.86
C LYS A 75 8.29 -0.83 -13.07
N ALA A 76 7.92 -2.10 -13.04
CA ALA A 76 6.53 -2.54 -13.15
C ALA A 76 5.67 -1.99 -12.00
N MET A 77 6.23 -1.89 -10.79
CA MET A 77 5.57 -1.32 -9.61
C MET A 77 5.47 0.21 -9.62
N ASN A 78 6.02 0.87 -10.63
CA ASN A 78 5.89 2.30 -10.77
C ASN A 78 4.52 2.66 -11.38
N PHE A 79 3.67 3.33 -10.60
CA PHE A 79 2.37 3.89 -11.02
C PHE A 79 2.36 5.41 -10.88
N ASN A 80 3.51 6.08 -11.00
CA ASN A 80 3.66 7.52 -10.79
C ASN A 80 2.50 8.33 -11.40
N ASN A 81 1.81 9.06 -10.53
CA ASN A 81 0.67 9.95 -10.85
C ASN A 81 -0.53 9.25 -11.54
N ASN A 82 -0.66 7.93 -11.43
CA ASN A 82 -1.88 7.26 -11.86
C ASN A 82 -3.05 7.73 -10.98
N PRO A 83 -4.15 8.26 -11.56
CA PRO A 83 -5.27 8.81 -10.79
C PRO A 83 -5.88 7.84 -9.78
N VAL A 84 -6.01 6.55 -10.13
CA VAL A 84 -6.58 5.52 -9.26
C VAL A 84 -5.67 5.29 -8.06
N MET A 85 -4.36 5.28 -8.25
CA MET A 85 -3.40 5.09 -7.14
C MET A 85 -3.35 6.29 -6.20
N VAL A 86 -3.52 7.52 -6.73
CA VAL A 86 -3.66 8.73 -5.91
C VAL A 86 -4.97 8.69 -5.12
N LYS A 87 -6.06 8.27 -5.76
CA LYS A 87 -7.37 8.07 -5.13
C LYS A 87 -7.29 7.02 -4.01
N LEU A 88 -6.60 5.90 -4.26
CA LEU A 88 -6.36 4.83 -3.27
C LEU A 88 -5.68 5.36 -2.01
N ASP A 89 -4.51 5.99 -2.17
CA ASP A 89 -3.73 6.51 -1.04
C ASP A 89 -4.52 7.54 -0.23
N SER A 90 -5.27 8.40 -0.93
CA SER A 90 -6.10 9.42 -0.29
C SER A 90 -7.28 8.81 0.47
N ALA A 91 -8.00 7.86 -0.14
CA ALA A 91 -9.17 7.23 0.45
C ALA A 91 -8.82 6.40 1.69
N VAL A 92 -7.80 5.53 1.58
CA VAL A 92 -7.35 4.68 2.70
C VAL A 92 -6.92 5.54 3.89
N ARG A 93 -6.02 6.52 3.66
CA ARG A 93 -5.57 7.41 4.74
C ARG A 93 -6.70 8.22 5.35
N TYR A 94 -7.64 8.71 4.54
CA TYR A 94 -8.76 9.48 5.04
C TYR A 94 -9.64 8.61 5.96
N VAL A 95 -10.05 7.43 5.48
CA VAL A 95 -10.91 6.51 6.23
C VAL A 95 -10.23 6.04 7.52
N GLU A 96 -8.97 5.61 7.48
CA GLU A 96 -8.23 5.17 8.67
C GLU A 96 -8.15 6.27 9.73
N ASN A 97 -7.78 7.49 9.33
CA ASN A 97 -7.66 8.62 10.25
C ASN A 97 -9.02 9.02 10.84
N MET A 98 -10.07 9.04 10.02
CA MET A 98 -11.41 9.40 10.47
C MET A 98 -12.01 8.34 11.38
N LEU A 99 -11.88 7.05 11.04
CA LEU A 99 -12.32 5.95 11.91
C LEU A 99 -11.66 6.02 13.29
N CYS A 100 -10.37 6.30 13.35
CA CYS A 100 -9.66 6.45 14.62
C CYS A 100 -10.28 7.56 15.47
N LYS A 101 -10.42 8.77 14.91
CA LYS A 101 -10.97 9.93 15.60
C LYS A 101 -12.43 9.75 16.01
N LEU A 102 -13.25 9.20 15.12
CA LEU A 102 -14.66 8.95 15.40
C LEU A 102 -14.81 7.90 16.49
N ASN A 103 -14.01 6.84 16.48
CA ASN A 103 -14.07 5.84 17.53
C ASN A 103 -13.73 6.43 18.90
N GLU A 104 -12.68 7.27 18.99
CA GLU A 104 -12.36 7.99 20.23
C GLU A 104 -13.52 8.87 20.71
N GLN A 105 -14.23 9.53 19.80
CA GLN A 105 -15.38 10.37 20.14
C GLN A 105 -16.60 9.54 20.58
N LEU A 106 -16.90 8.46 19.86
CA LEU A 106 -18.04 7.58 20.14
C LEU A 106 -17.87 6.82 21.45
N ASP A 107 -16.65 6.37 21.78
CA ASP A 107 -16.36 5.71 23.06
C ASP A 107 -16.69 6.62 24.26
N ASN A 108 -16.53 7.94 24.12
CA ASN A 108 -16.89 8.91 25.15
C ASN A 108 -18.41 9.17 25.26
N LEU A 109 -19.18 8.84 24.23
CA LEU A 109 -20.63 9.07 24.15
C LEU A 109 -21.45 7.79 24.34
N LYS A 110 -20.79 6.62 24.36
CA LYS A 110 -21.40 5.30 24.34
C LYS A 110 -22.50 5.11 25.40
N ASP A 111 -22.23 5.49 26.64
CA ASP A 111 -23.18 5.29 27.75
C ASP A 111 -24.18 6.44 27.91
N ILE A 112 -24.09 7.48 27.06
CA ILE A 112 -24.84 8.72 27.21
C ILE A 112 -25.93 8.85 26.14
N ILE A 113 -25.58 8.62 24.87
CA ILE A 113 -26.42 8.95 23.72
C ILE A 113 -26.64 7.75 22.79
N ILE A 114 -25.66 6.85 22.67
CA ILE A 114 -25.68 5.81 21.63
C ILE A 114 -26.53 4.62 22.07
N THR A 115 -27.56 4.32 21.30
CA THR A 115 -28.47 3.20 21.59
C THR A 115 -28.16 1.95 20.76
N ASN A 116 -27.65 2.12 19.53
CA ASN A 116 -27.34 1.02 18.61
C ASN A 116 -25.82 0.78 18.48
N TRP A 117 -25.12 0.64 19.61
CA TRP A 117 -23.67 0.47 19.62
C TRP A 117 -23.19 -0.76 18.82
N ASP A 118 -23.90 -1.88 18.94
CA ASP A 118 -23.51 -3.13 18.29
C ASP A 118 -23.57 -3.01 16.75
N GLU A 119 -24.57 -2.29 16.21
CA GLU A 119 -24.69 -2.01 14.78
C GLU A 119 -23.54 -1.12 14.30
N LEU A 120 -23.20 -0.07 15.06
CA LEU A 120 -22.06 0.80 14.74
C LEU A 120 -20.71 0.05 14.77
N ASP A 121 -20.51 -0.85 15.73
CA ASP A 121 -19.28 -1.63 15.80
C ASP A 121 -19.19 -2.66 14.66
N GLU A 122 -20.33 -3.25 14.24
CA GLU A 122 -20.40 -4.11 13.04
C GLU A 122 -20.02 -3.34 11.77
N HIS A 123 -20.58 -2.15 11.54
CA HIS A 123 -20.20 -1.33 10.37
C HIS A 123 -18.72 -0.96 10.38
N LYS A 124 -18.18 -0.59 11.55
CA LYS A 124 -16.75 -0.33 11.73
C LYS A 124 -15.89 -1.56 11.44
N HIS A 125 -16.33 -2.73 11.89
CA HIS A 125 -15.65 -3.99 11.59
C HIS A 125 -15.60 -4.25 10.09
N ASN A 126 -16.74 -4.12 9.41
CA ASN A 126 -16.84 -4.30 7.96
C ASN A 126 -15.92 -3.34 7.19
N ILE A 127 -15.81 -2.07 7.62
CA ILE A 127 -14.87 -1.12 6.98
C ILE A 127 -13.41 -1.56 7.18
N LYS A 128 -13.05 -2.08 8.36
CA LYS A 128 -11.70 -2.60 8.62
C LYS A 128 -11.40 -3.85 7.79
N GLU A 129 -12.37 -4.74 7.63
CA GLU A 129 -12.24 -5.89 6.74
C GLU A 129 -12.06 -5.45 5.28
N GLN A 130 -12.81 -4.44 4.83
CA GLN A 130 -12.65 -3.88 3.49
C GLN A 130 -11.26 -3.23 3.27
N LEU A 131 -10.74 -2.51 4.27
CA LEU A 131 -9.37 -2.00 4.23
C LEU A 131 -8.34 -3.13 4.14
N HIS A 132 -8.54 -4.21 4.89
CA HIS A 132 -7.68 -5.40 4.81
C HIS A 132 -7.76 -6.05 3.42
N HIS A 133 -8.95 -6.19 2.87
CA HIS A 133 -9.17 -6.76 1.54
C HIS A 133 -8.45 -5.97 0.43
N ILE A 134 -8.46 -4.65 0.50
CA ILE A 134 -7.68 -3.80 -0.41
C ILE A 134 -6.17 -4.11 -0.33
N GLN A 135 -5.65 -4.41 0.86
CA GLN A 135 -4.25 -4.83 1.03
C GLN A 135 -4.00 -6.22 0.44
N GLU A 136 -4.94 -7.17 0.60
CA GLU A 136 -4.85 -8.49 -0.03
C GLU A 136 -4.75 -8.38 -1.56
N VAL A 137 -5.62 -7.58 -2.19
CA VAL A 137 -5.60 -7.32 -3.64
C VAL A 137 -4.25 -6.72 -4.07
N SER A 138 -3.72 -5.78 -3.27
CA SER A 138 -2.40 -5.17 -3.52
C SER A 138 -1.26 -6.20 -3.44
N VAL A 139 -1.32 -7.12 -2.48
CA VAL A 139 -0.34 -8.19 -2.32
C VAL A 139 -0.46 -9.22 -3.43
N GLU A 140 -1.66 -9.62 -3.81
CA GLU A 140 -1.89 -10.56 -4.91
C GLU A 140 -1.32 -10.03 -6.22
N PHE A 141 -1.58 -8.75 -6.53
CA PHE A 141 -0.97 -8.07 -7.68
C PHE A 141 0.57 -8.10 -7.60
N PHE A 142 1.14 -7.77 -6.44
CA PHE A 142 2.59 -7.74 -6.23
C PHE A 142 3.24 -9.12 -6.42
N LEU A 143 2.65 -10.17 -5.85
CA LEU A 143 3.12 -11.55 -5.97
C LEU A 143 2.97 -12.08 -7.41
N SER A 144 1.89 -11.71 -8.10
CA SER A 144 1.68 -12.03 -9.51
C SER A 144 2.73 -11.36 -10.40
N ALA A 145 3.06 -10.10 -10.13
CA ALA A 145 4.12 -9.40 -10.83
C ALA A 145 5.50 -10.03 -10.59
N ILE A 146 5.79 -10.48 -9.35
CA ILE A 146 6.99 -11.27 -9.05
C ILE A 146 7.01 -12.53 -9.91
N TYR A 147 5.93 -13.31 -9.93
CA TYR A 147 5.86 -14.56 -10.68
C TYR A 147 6.15 -14.36 -12.17
N ILE A 148 5.53 -13.36 -12.80
CA ILE A 148 5.74 -13.05 -14.23
C ILE A 148 7.20 -12.71 -14.51
N VAL A 149 7.78 -11.82 -13.71
CA VAL A 149 9.13 -11.30 -13.94
C VAL A 149 10.19 -12.36 -13.63
N GLU A 150 9.99 -13.18 -12.60
CA GLU A 150 10.92 -14.25 -12.23
C GLU A 150 10.99 -15.35 -13.30
N ASN A 151 9.85 -15.72 -13.89
CA ASN A 151 9.73 -16.82 -14.84
C ASN A 151 9.89 -16.41 -16.33
N ASP A 152 10.24 -15.14 -16.60
CA ASP A 152 10.33 -14.58 -17.96
C ASP A 152 9.05 -14.82 -18.79
N GLU A 153 7.89 -14.81 -18.11
CA GLU A 153 6.60 -14.98 -18.75
C GLU A 153 6.40 -13.83 -19.75
N LYS A 154 6.00 -14.16 -20.98
CA LYS A 154 5.66 -13.17 -22.01
C LYS A 154 4.35 -12.43 -21.69
N ILE A 155 3.77 -12.65 -20.52
CA ILE A 155 2.57 -11.97 -20.06
C ILE A 155 2.89 -10.48 -19.99
N ASP A 156 2.05 -9.70 -20.67
CA ASP A 156 2.17 -8.27 -20.64
C ASP A 156 1.80 -7.76 -19.24
N ILE A 157 2.81 -7.27 -18.52
CA ILE A 157 2.64 -6.59 -17.23
C ILE A 157 1.59 -5.48 -17.34
N SER A 158 1.41 -4.87 -18.52
CA SER A 158 0.36 -3.87 -18.74
C SER A 158 -1.03 -4.42 -18.42
N THR A 159 -1.38 -5.61 -18.91
CA THR A 159 -2.67 -6.27 -18.65
C THR A 159 -2.87 -6.53 -17.16
N LEU A 160 -1.82 -6.99 -16.47
CA LEU A 160 -1.88 -7.20 -15.01
C LEU A 160 -2.14 -5.88 -14.27
N LYS A 161 -1.50 -4.79 -14.70
CA LYS A 161 -1.69 -3.45 -14.13
C LYS A 161 -3.10 -2.93 -14.39
N ASP A 162 -3.62 -3.08 -15.60
CA ASP A 162 -4.96 -2.61 -15.97
C ASP A 162 -6.05 -3.36 -15.18
N ASN A 163 -5.91 -4.69 -15.04
CA ASN A 163 -6.80 -5.49 -14.21
C ASN A 163 -6.77 -5.04 -12.75
N TYR A 164 -5.56 -4.85 -12.20
CA TYR A 164 -5.39 -4.36 -10.83
C TYR A 164 -6.00 -2.97 -10.61
N LEU A 165 -5.80 -2.04 -11.55
CA LEU A 165 -6.35 -0.69 -11.47
C LEU A 165 -7.89 -0.71 -11.50
N CYS A 166 -8.47 -1.52 -12.37
CA CYS A 166 -9.92 -1.70 -12.44
C CYS A 166 -10.47 -2.25 -11.13
N GLU A 167 -9.84 -3.31 -10.61
CA GLU A 167 -10.25 -3.95 -9.37
C GLU A 167 -10.16 -2.97 -8.19
N ILE A 168 -9.01 -2.30 -8.03
CA ILE A 168 -8.81 -1.35 -6.94
C ILE A 168 -9.78 -0.17 -7.00
N ASP A 169 -10.11 0.35 -8.18
CA ASP A 169 -11.06 1.46 -8.28
C ASP A 169 -12.45 1.04 -7.75
N ASN A 170 -12.90 -0.18 -8.06
CA ASN A 170 -14.13 -0.74 -7.51
C ASN A 170 -14.05 -0.89 -5.97
N GLN A 171 -12.92 -1.39 -5.46
CA GLN A 171 -12.74 -1.57 -4.01
C GLN A 171 -12.69 -0.23 -3.25
N ILE A 172 -12.17 0.83 -3.87
CA ILE A 172 -12.21 2.20 -3.31
C ILE A 172 -13.64 2.71 -3.26
N ASP A 173 -14.43 2.52 -4.31
CA ASP A 173 -15.82 3.00 -4.36
C ASP A 173 -16.69 2.26 -3.33
N LEU A 174 -16.45 0.96 -3.13
CA LEU A 174 -17.08 0.18 -2.07
C LEU A 174 -16.70 0.72 -0.69
N LEU A 175 -15.41 0.93 -0.42
CA LEU A 175 -14.92 1.48 0.85
C LEU A 175 -15.57 2.84 1.17
N ASN A 176 -15.62 3.74 0.17
CA ASN A 176 -16.25 5.04 0.32
C ASN A 176 -17.74 4.93 0.64
N SER A 177 -18.45 4.03 -0.04
CA SER A 177 -19.88 3.81 0.19
C SER A 177 -20.15 3.30 1.61
N MET A 178 -19.37 2.31 2.07
CA MET A 178 -19.45 1.78 3.44
C MET A 178 -19.14 2.86 4.48
N PHE A 179 -18.13 3.68 4.24
CA PHE A 179 -17.77 4.76 5.15
C PHE A 179 -18.84 5.85 5.23
N VAL A 180 -19.43 6.25 4.10
CA VAL A 180 -20.55 7.21 4.08
C VAL A 180 -21.77 6.67 4.84
N GLU A 181 -22.10 5.39 4.66
CA GLU A 181 -23.18 4.75 5.42
C GLU A 181 -22.90 4.81 6.92
N TYR A 182 -21.68 4.46 7.34
CA TYR A 182 -21.27 4.51 8.74
C TYR A 182 -21.42 5.91 9.35
N ILE A 183 -21.03 6.96 8.62
CA ILE A 183 -21.22 8.36 9.06
C ILE A 183 -22.71 8.68 9.23
N ASN A 184 -23.56 8.34 8.27
CA ASN A 184 -24.99 8.62 8.36
C ASN A 184 -25.65 7.93 9.57
N ARG A 185 -25.18 6.73 9.93
CA ARG A 185 -25.62 6.00 11.13
C ARG A 185 -25.22 6.73 12.41
N ILE A 186 -23.97 7.19 12.49
CA ILE A 186 -23.50 8.00 13.61
C ILE A 186 -24.34 9.28 13.76
N GLU A 187 -24.61 9.99 12.65
CA GLU A 187 -25.42 11.21 12.66
C GLU A 187 -26.85 10.95 13.17
N THR A 188 -27.43 9.79 12.82
CA THR A 188 -28.76 9.40 13.28
C THR A 188 -28.80 9.13 14.80
N GLU A 189 -27.74 8.59 15.38
CA GLU A 189 -27.67 8.34 16.83
C GLU A 189 -27.44 9.63 17.63
N ILE A 190 -26.84 10.67 17.03
CA ILE A 190 -26.49 11.93 17.73
C ILE A 190 -27.59 13.01 17.59
N ALA A 191 -28.45 12.92 16.58
CA ALA A 191 -29.52 13.88 16.28
C ALA A 191 -30.72 13.78 17.24
#